data_AF-A0AAV2TNE6-F1
#
_entry.id   AF-A0AAV2TNE6-F1
#
_cell.length_a   1.000
_cell.length_b   1.000
_cell.length_c   1.000
_cell.angle_alpha   90.00
_cell.angle_beta   90.00
_cell.angle_gamma   90.00
#
_symmetry.space_group_name_H-M   'P 1'
#
loop_
_entity.id
_entity.type
_entity.pdbx_description
1 polymer ?
#
loop_
_entity_poly.entity_id
_entity_poly.type
_entity_poly.pdbx_seq_one_letter_code
_entity_poly.pdbx_strand_id
1 'polypeptide(L)'
;MSNSGIGEQQPLDNKVAKEIIWKSRIATEEKTSRLYDSRFGVLKGPITKFAEDEMEDLVDKNRPRIADLLGERSDAPEPMSKYIKVLPSPKPVPPTSAGIIGWRCTDPAYWLERYGRYTRNLPLIYKQLKWPEGDSL
;
A
#
# COMPACT_ATOMS: atom_id res chain seq x y z
N MET A 1 26.03 27.41 43.24
CA MET A 1 25.00 28.27 42.63
C MET A 1 24.07 27.36 41.84
N SER A 2 22.82 27.26 42.27
CA SER A 2 21.81 26.36 41.70
C SER A 2 21.37 26.83 40.32
N ASN A 3 21.61 26.04 39.27
CA ASN A 3 21.04 26.24 37.93
C ASN A 3 19.54 25.85 37.89
N SER A 4 18.79 26.28 38.89
CA SER A 4 17.35 26.07 38.95
C SER A 4 16.69 27.23 38.21
N GLY A 5 16.29 27.01 36.95
CA GLY A 5 15.39 27.92 36.23
C GLY A 5 15.84 28.44 34.86
N ILE A 6 16.98 28.03 34.30
CA ILE A 6 17.38 28.46 32.96
C ILE A 6 16.64 27.61 31.91
N GLY A 7 15.50 28.12 31.43
CA GLY A 7 14.85 27.65 30.20
C GLY A 7 13.36 27.31 30.28
N GLU A 8 12.76 27.18 31.46
CA GLU A 8 11.34 26.78 31.57
C GLU A 8 10.35 27.96 31.53
N GLN A 9 10.83 29.20 31.73
CA GLN A 9 9.98 30.41 31.80
C GLN A 9 10.40 31.51 30.82
N GLN A 10 11.07 31.18 29.71
CA GLN A 10 11.41 32.18 28.69
C GLN A 10 10.34 32.26 27.59
N PRO A 11 9.93 33.47 27.17
CA PRO A 11 8.93 33.64 26.12
C PRO A 11 9.43 33.01 24.81
N LEU A 12 8.55 32.23 24.17
CA LEU A 12 8.82 31.45 22.95
C LEU A 12 9.13 32.31 21.70
N ASP A 13 9.23 33.63 21.82
CA ASP A 13 9.52 34.53 20.71
C ASP A 13 11.03 34.83 20.55
N ASN A 14 11.84 34.56 21.58
CA ASN A 14 13.28 34.81 21.52
C ASN A 14 14.04 33.61 20.90
N LYS A 15 14.76 33.86 19.80
CA LYS A 15 15.57 32.84 19.09
C LYS A 15 16.67 32.22 19.98
N VAL A 16 17.32 33.03 20.83
CA VAL A 16 18.38 32.55 21.74
C VAL A 16 17.80 31.65 22.83
N ALA A 17 16.62 32.00 23.35
CA ALA A 17 15.91 31.19 24.32
C ALA A 17 15.56 29.80 23.76
N LYS A 18 15.08 29.74 22.50
CA LYS A 18 14.80 28.46 21.81
C LYS A 18 16.04 27.58 21.73
N GLU A 19 17.19 28.16 21.39
CA GLU A 19 18.44 27.42 21.26
C GLU A 19 18.91 26.84 22.61
N ILE A 20 18.80 27.61 23.69
CA ILE A 20 19.16 27.16 25.05
C ILE A 20 18.22 26.03 25.51
N ILE A 21 16.91 26.17 25.27
CA ILE A 21 15.90 25.14 25.59
C ILE A 21 16.19 23.86 24.80
N TRP A 22 16.49 23.98 23.51
CA TRP A 22 16.82 22.83 22.66
C TRP A 22 18.08 22.11 23.15
N LYS A 23 19.15 22.85 23.47
CA LYS A 23 20.38 22.28 24.05
C LYS A 23 20.12 21.57 25.37
N SER A 24 19.29 22.15 26.25
CA SER A 24 18.90 21.53 27.52
C SER A 24 18.12 20.22 27.33
N ARG A 25 17.20 20.19 26.36
CA ARG A 25 16.43 18.99 26.01
C ARG A 25 17.33 17.88 25.47
N ILE A 26 18.25 18.18 24.55
CA ILE A 26 19.21 17.19 24.05
C ILE A 26 20.05 16.61 25.19
N ALA A 27 20.56 17.46 26.08
CA ALA A 27 21.37 16.98 27.22
C ALA A 27 20.55 16.10 28.18
N THR A 28 19.25 16.38 28.30
CA THR A 28 18.34 15.56 29.12
C THR A 28 18.04 14.23 28.42
N GLU A 29 17.76 14.25 27.13
CA GLU A 29 17.52 13.07 26.29
C GLU A 29 18.73 12.13 26.27
N GLU A 30 19.94 12.66 26.15
CA GLU A 30 21.16 11.86 26.18
C GLU A 30 21.32 11.16 27.54
N LYS A 31 21.06 11.87 28.64
CA LYS A 31 21.09 11.30 29.99
C LYS A 31 20.03 10.23 30.19
N THR A 32 18.79 10.48 29.74
CA THR A 32 17.70 9.50 29.85
C THR A 32 17.96 8.29 28.97
N SER A 33 18.50 8.46 27.77
CA SER A 33 18.89 7.36 26.86
C SER A 33 19.92 6.43 27.50
N ARG A 34 21.00 6.99 28.08
CA ARG A 34 22.02 6.20 28.81
C ARG A 34 21.45 5.46 30.02
N LEU A 35 20.53 6.09 30.75
CA LEU A 35 19.88 5.50 31.93
C LEU A 35 18.68 4.62 31.58
N TYR A 36 18.23 4.62 30.32
CA TYR A 36 17.00 3.94 29.90
C TYR A 36 17.11 2.45 30.15
N ASP A 37 18.26 1.85 29.83
CA ASP A 37 18.50 0.43 30.04
C ASP A 37 18.57 0.07 31.53
N SER A 38 19.14 0.94 32.37
CA SER A 38 19.18 0.70 33.81
C SER A 38 17.81 0.86 34.48
N ARG A 39 16.98 1.81 34.03
CA ARG A 39 15.66 2.09 34.62
C ARG A 39 14.53 1.25 34.05
N PHE A 40 14.58 0.98 32.75
CA PHE A 40 13.52 0.31 31.99
C PHE A 40 14.01 -0.96 31.29
N GLY A 41 15.28 -1.34 31.41
CA GLY A 41 15.79 -2.61 30.88
C GLY A 41 15.21 -3.84 31.58
N VAL A 42 14.51 -3.64 32.70
CA VAL A 42 13.59 -4.65 33.24
C VAL A 42 12.66 -5.12 32.12
N LEU A 43 12.10 -4.26 31.27
CA LEU A 43 11.19 -4.65 30.17
C LEU A 43 11.87 -5.32 28.96
N LYS A 44 13.20 -5.45 28.94
CA LYS A 44 13.93 -6.11 27.85
C LYS A 44 14.14 -7.62 28.08
N GLY A 45 13.75 -8.14 29.24
CA GLY A 45 13.83 -9.58 29.51
C GLY A 45 12.91 -10.42 28.63
N PRO A 46 13.06 -11.75 28.64
CA PRO A 46 12.07 -12.61 28.02
C PRO A 46 10.72 -12.42 28.69
N ILE A 47 9.64 -12.34 27.90
CA ILE A 47 8.28 -12.08 28.38
C ILE A 47 7.84 -13.07 29.46
N THR A 48 8.41 -14.28 29.43
CA THR A 48 8.23 -15.32 30.44
C THR A 48 8.44 -14.75 31.83
N LYS A 49 9.48 -13.95 32.09
CA LYS A 49 9.80 -13.42 33.42
C LYS A 49 8.84 -12.34 33.94
N PHE A 50 8.08 -11.69 33.07
CA PHE A 50 7.14 -10.64 33.49
C PHE A 50 5.74 -11.16 33.73
N ALA A 51 5.39 -12.23 33.04
CA ALA A 51 4.06 -12.78 33.03
C ALA A 51 4.01 -14.20 33.60
N GLU A 52 5.02 -14.65 34.38
CA GLU A 52 5.07 -16.04 34.89
C GLU A 52 3.72 -16.48 35.50
N ASP A 53 3.08 -15.59 36.26
CA ASP A 53 1.79 -15.82 36.92
C ASP A 53 0.59 -15.83 35.94
N GLU A 54 0.66 -15.10 34.83
CA GLU A 54 -0.44 -14.95 33.86
C GLU A 54 -0.25 -15.82 32.60
N MET A 55 0.95 -16.37 32.38
CA MET A 55 1.29 -17.14 31.17
C MET A 55 0.46 -18.41 31.06
N GLU A 56 0.10 -19.05 32.19
CA GLU A 56 -0.75 -20.24 32.18
C GLU A 56 -2.18 -19.96 31.69
N ASP A 57 -2.67 -18.73 31.90
CA ASP A 57 -3.99 -18.28 31.47
C ASP A 57 -3.97 -17.69 30.05
N LEU A 58 -2.84 -17.09 29.64
CA LEU A 58 -2.65 -16.52 28.30
C LEU A 58 -2.39 -17.57 27.22
N VAL A 59 -1.84 -18.73 27.58
CA VAL A 59 -1.55 -19.81 26.64
C VAL A 59 -2.74 -20.77 26.56
N ASP A 60 -3.47 -20.70 25.44
CA ASP A 60 -4.52 -21.68 25.15
C ASP A 60 -3.92 -23.09 24.95
N LYS A 61 -4.18 -23.96 25.95
CA LYS A 61 -3.69 -25.35 26.00
C LYS A 61 -4.22 -26.21 24.86
N ASN A 62 -5.36 -25.83 24.27
CA ASN A 62 -5.99 -26.57 23.17
C ASN A 62 -5.57 -26.05 21.80
N ARG A 63 -4.76 -24.99 21.73
CA ARG A 63 -4.32 -24.43 20.46
C ARG A 63 -3.32 -25.38 19.78
N PRO A 64 -3.61 -25.89 18.58
CA PRO A 64 -2.65 -26.70 17.84
C PRO A 64 -1.40 -25.88 17.52
N ARG A 65 -0.22 -26.50 17.58
CA ARG A 65 1.02 -25.82 17.21
C ARG A 65 0.98 -25.56 15.70
N ILE A 66 1.47 -24.39 15.30
CA ILE A 66 1.52 -24.01 13.87
C ILE A 66 2.34 -25.02 13.06
N ALA A 67 3.38 -25.62 13.67
CA ALA A 67 4.18 -26.67 13.05
C ALA A 67 3.39 -27.97 12.77
N ASP A 68 2.35 -28.26 13.55
CA ASP A 68 1.51 -29.44 13.35
C ASP A 68 0.43 -29.15 12.27
N LEU A 69 0.09 -27.88 12.07
CA LEU A 69 -0.86 -27.40 11.05
C LEU A 69 -0.20 -27.22 9.68
N LEU A 70 1.05 -26.76 9.66
CA LEU A 70 1.83 -26.73 8.43
C LEU A 70 2.31 -28.14 8.14
N GLY A 71 1.81 -28.73 7.06
CA GLY A 71 2.39 -29.95 6.53
C GLY A 71 3.89 -29.79 6.26
N GLU A 72 4.63 -30.90 6.24
CA GLU A 72 6.05 -30.91 5.91
C GLU A 72 6.29 -30.09 4.64
N ARG A 73 7.22 -29.13 4.73
CA ARG A 73 7.60 -28.31 3.59
C ARG A 73 8.17 -29.23 2.52
N SER A 74 7.47 -29.37 1.41
CA SER A 74 7.99 -30.11 0.26
C SER A 74 9.21 -29.36 -0.29
N ASP A 75 10.40 -29.93 -0.14
CA ASP A 75 11.65 -29.36 -0.65
C ASP A 75 11.70 -29.31 -2.19
N ALA A 76 10.86 -30.12 -2.85
CA ALA A 76 10.73 -30.11 -4.30
C ALA A 76 9.69 -29.06 -4.74
N PRO A 77 10.04 -28.11 -5.62
CA PRO A 77 9.05 -27.26 -6.25
C PRO A 77 8.14 -28.13 -7.12
N GLU A 78 6.87 -28.21 -6.76
CA GLU A 78 5.91 -28.95 -7.56
C GLU A 78 5.81 -28.31 -8.95
N PRO A 79 5.86 -29.10 -10.04
CA PRO A 79 5.80 -28.55 -11.38
C PRO A 79 4.47 -27.83 -11.57
N MET A 80 4.50 -26.62 -12.13
CA MET A 80 3.31 -25.79 -12.32
C MET A 80 2.20 -26.49 -13.13
N SER A 81 2.55 -27.51 -13.92
CA SER A 81 1.61 -28.36 -14.67
C SER A 81 0.58 -29.09 -13.79
N LYS A 82 0.88 -29.31 -12.49
CA LYS A 82 -0.07 -29.91 -11.54
C LYS A 82 -1.26 -28.99 -11.26
N TYR A 83 -1.03 -27.68 -11.24
CA TYR A 83 -2.02 -26.67 -10.88
C TYR A 83 -2.59 -25.92 -12.09
N ILE A 84 -1.79 -25.73 -13.14
CA ILE A 84 -2.18 -25.02 -14.35
C ILE A 84 -2.57 -26.04 -15.41
N LYS A 85 -3.85 -26.39 -15.46
CA LYS A 85 -4.43 -27.18 -16.54
C LYS A 85 -4.90 -26.24 -17.65
N VAL A 86 -4.10 -26.09 -18.70
CA VAL A 86 -4.52 -25.36 -19.91
C VAL A 86 -5.49 -26.27 -20.66
N LEU A 87 -6.78 -26.07 -20.43
CA LEU A 87 -7.81 -26.72 -21.23
C LEU A 87 -7.76 -26.14 -22.65
N PRO A 88 -8.01 -26.95 -23.70
CA PRO A 88 -8.13 -26.44 -25.05
C PRO A 88 -9.24 -25.39 -25.08
N SER A 89 -9.00 -24.31 -25.83
CA SER A 89 -10.02 -23.26 -26.02
C SER A 89 -11.32 -23.89 -26.52
N PRO A 90 -12.48 -23.59 -25.89
CA PRO A 90 -13.76 -24.04 -26.42
C PRO A 90 -13.93 -23.43 -27.81
N LYS A 91 -13.99 -24.30 -28.83
CA LYS A 91 -14.24 -23.95 -30.24
C LYS A 91 -15.35 -22.91 -30.43
N PRO A 92 -15.43 -22.25 -31.60
CA PRO A 92 -14.38 -21.96 -32.58
C PRO A 92 -13.78 -20.57 -32.35
N VAL A 93 -12.58 -20.33 -32.89
CA VAL A 93 -11.99 -18.98 -32.92
C VAL A 93 -13.02 -18.03 -33.56
N PRO A 94 -13.37 -16.91 -32.91
CA PRO A 94 -14.34 -15.99 -33.49
C PRO A 94 -13.83 -15.57 -34.87
N PRO A 95 -14.70 -15.53 -35.89
CA PRO A 95 -14.31 -15.19 -37.25
C PRO A 95 -13.65 -13.81 -37.34
N THR A 96 -13.84 -12.97 -36.31
CA THR A 96 -13.30 -11.62 -36.18
C THR A 96 -11.94 -11.53 -35.51
N SER A 97 -11.27 -12.65 -35.21
CA SER A 97 -9.89 -12.55 -34.71
C SER A 97 -9.03 -11.79 -35.73
N ALA A 98 -8.19 -10.87 -35.27
CA ALA A 98 -7.40 -9.98 -36.14
C ALA A 98 -6.47 -10.73 -37.13
N GLY A 99 -6.25 -12.04 -36.92
CA GLY A 99 -5.56 -12.93 -37.85
C GLY A 99 -6.42 -13.45 -39.01
N ILE A 100 -7.75 -13.43 -38.90
CA ILE A 100 -8.71 -13.89 -39.93
C ILE A 100 -9.27 -12.70 -40.71
N ILE A 101 -9.64 -11.63 -40.01
CA ILE A 101 -10.06 -10.37 -40.61
C ILE A 101 -8.86 -9.43 -40.52
N GLY A 102 -7.96 -9.49 -41.51
CA GLY A 102 -6.85 -8.55 -41.59
C GLY A 102 -7.33 -7.10 -41.70
N TRP A 103 -6.38 -6.15 -41.70
CA TRP A 103 -6.62 -4.71 -41.82
C TRP A 103 -7.35 -4.29 -43.12
N ARG A 104 -7.50 -5.23 -44.06
CA ARG A 104 -8.33 -5.10 -45.26
C ARG A 104 -9.27 -6.30 -45.30
N CYS A 105 -10.35 -6.25 -44.54
CA CYS A 105 -11.41 -7.24 -44.63
C CYS A 105 -11.94 -7.27 -46.07
N THR A 106 -11.82 -8.41 -46.75
CA THR A 106 -12.33 -8.62 -48.11
C THR A 106 -13.84 -8.82 -48.17
N ASP A 107 -14.49 -9.04 -47.02
CA ASP A 107 -15.93 -9.20 -46.94
C ASP A 107 -16.63 -7.83 -46.96
N PRO A 108 -17.45 -7.54 -48.01
CA PRO A 108 -18.19 -6.28 -48.13
C PRO A 108 -19.12 -6.00 -46.94
N ALA A 109 -19.51 -7.04 -46.19
CA ALA A 109 -20.32 -6.94 -44.98
C ALA A 109 -19.60 -6.28 -43.79
N TYR A 110 -18.30 -5.96 -43.90
CA TYR A 110 -17.56 -5.24 -42.86
C TYR A 110 -16.84 -3.98 -43.37
N TRP A 111 -17.11 -3.54 -44.60
CA TRP A 111 -16.52 -2.30 -45.13
C TRP A 111 -17.11 -1.07 -44.44
N LEU A 112 -16.24 -0.25 -43.84
CA LEU A 112 -16.58 1.05 -43.25
C LEU A 112 -17.04 2.05 -44.34
N GLU A 113 -16.60 1.86 -45.58
CA GLU A 113 -16.96 2.66 -46.76
C GLU A 113 -18.45 2.51 -47.17
N ARG A 114 -19.19 1.55 -46.60
CA ARG A 114 -20.59 1.28 -46.98
C ARG A 114 -21.54 2.45 -46.68
N TYR A 115 -21.15 3.34 -45.79
CA TYR A 115 -21.94 4.54 -45.44
C TYR A 115 -21.52 5.81 -46.24
N GLY A 116 -20.60 5.67 -47.21
CA GLY A 116 -20.20 6.76 -48.12
C GLY A 116 -19.40 7.90 -47.48
N ARG A 117 -18.96 8.87 -48.30
CA ARG A 117 -18.31 10.13 -47.85
C ARG A 117 -19.35 11.20 -47.55
N TYR A 118 -20.20 10.99 -46.54
CA TYR A 118 -21.05 12.08 -46.09
C TYR A 118 -21.52 11.89 -44.65
N THR A 119 -20.74 12.40 -43.70
CA THR A 119 -21.34 12.86 -42.45
C THR A 119 -21.45 14.37 -42.58
N ARG A 120 -22.69 14.88 -42.56
CA ARG A 120 -22.88 16.30 -42.24
C ARG A 120 -22.18 16.51 -40.90
N ASN A 121 -21.36 17.55 -40.78
CA ASN A 121 -20.74 17.93 -39.53
C ASN A 121 -21.82 17.85 -38.44
N LEU A 122 -21.69 16.89 -37.50
CA LEU A 122 -22.60 16.88 -36.37
C LEU A 122 -22.48 18.26 -35.71
N PRO A 123 -23.61 18.89 -35.33
CA PRO A 123 -23.52 20.11 -34.54
C PRO A 123 -22.65 19.79 -33.32
N LEU A 124 -21.64 20.64 -33.08
CA LEU A 124 -20.68 20.44 -32.00
C LEU A 124 -21.44 20.09 -30.71
N ILE A 125 -20.96 19.08 -29.98
CA ILE A 125 -21.64 18.47 -28.82
C ILE A 125 -22.17 19.52 -27.84
N TYR A 126 -21.46 20.64 -27.65
CA TYR A 126 -21.91 21.73 -26.77
C TYR A 126 -23.22 22.38 -27.22
N LYS A 127 -23.47 22.51 -28.53
CA LYS A 127 -24.75 23.01 -29.08
C LYS A 127 -25.88 22.01 -28.85
N GLN A 128 -25.57 20.72 -28.99
CA GLN A 128 -26.53 19.65 -28.78
C GLN A 128 -26.93 19.52 -27.30
N LEU A 129 -25.97 19.76 -26.39
CA LEU A 129 -26.17 19.75 -24.94
C LEU A 129 -26.62 21.10 -24.36
N LYS A 130 -26.78 22.14 -25.19
CA LYS A 130 -27.14 23.52 -24.79
C LYS A 130 -26.27 24.06 -23.65
N TRP A 131 -24.97 23.78 -23.69
CA TRP A 131 -24.07 24.29 -22.66
C TRP A 131 -23.83 25.80 -22.85
N PRO A 132 -23.72 26.57 -21.76
CA PRO A 132 -23.41 27.99 -21.85
C PRO A 132 -22.02 28.14 -22.50
N GLU A 133 -21.93 28.99 -23.52
CA GLU A 133 -20.65 29.39 -24.10
C GLU A 133 -19.89 30.14 -23.00
N GLY A 134 -18.78 29.56 -22.52
CA GLY A 134 -17.97 30.19 -21.49
C GLY A 134 -17.40 31.51 -22.00
N ASP A 135 -17.40 32.54 -21.16
CA ASP A 135 -16.83 33.85 -21.45
C ASP A 135 -15.42 33.67 -22.05
N SER A 136 -15.30 33.98 -23.34
CA SER A 136 -14.03 34.06 -24.04
C SER A 136 -13.21 35.21 -23.46
N LEU A 137 -12.05 34.88 -22.89
CA LEU A 137 -10.94 35.81 -22.65
C LEU A 137 -10.46 36.46 -23.96
#